data_AF-A0A4Q6AFY8-F1
#
_entry.id   AF-A0A4Q6AFY8-F1
#
_cell.length_a   1.000
_cell.length_b   1.000
_cell.length_c   1.000
_cell.angle_alpha   90.00
_cell.angle_beta   90.00
_cell.angle_gamma   90.00
#
_symmetry.space_group_name_H-M   'P 1'
#
loop_
_entity.id
_entity.type
_entity.pdbx_description
1 polymer ?
#
loop_
_entity_poly.entity_id
_entity_poly.type
_entity_poly.pdbx_seq_one_letter_code
_entity_poly.pdbx_strand_id
1 'polypeptide(L)'
;MKNRTGIDFSKHEVHVISENGLLVHYLKKPDTVCDAIKYINTNGIMAVTGDYGNWIFCREFHPDAKTNVSDGYWFEKLRVASSQVGDEFDSERTKEEIEKGINGGLVEYGFKGDKLEKALEYFQGCLDHVQYSEFEYTAYAFQEMPGFFDSEMVPFCKRYQYWLLAVYDGFDEMCNRLRESEVPNG
;
A
#
# COMPACT_ATOMS: atom_id res chain seq x y z
N MET A 1 -16.56 -5.87 0.67
CA MET A 1 -15.14 -6.06 0.29
C MET A 1 -14.53 -4.70 -0.02
N LYS A 2 -13.30 -4.43 0.43
CA LYS A 2 -12.58 -3.21 0.02
C LYS A 2 -11.94 -3.54 -1.32
N ASN A 3 -12.42 -2.95 -2.41
CA ASN A 3 -11.81 -3.12 -3.73
C ASN A 3 -10.71 -2.06 -3.90
N ARG A 4 -9.45 -2.44 -3.70
CA ARG A 4 -8.32 -1.50 -3.71
C ARG A 4 -7.79 -1.25 -5.12
N THR A 5 -7.83 -2.26 -5.98
CA THR A 5 -7.13 -2.25 -7.28
C THR A 5 -8.07 -2.24 -8.49
N GLY A 6 -9.36 -2.47 -8.29
CA GLY A 6 -10.33 -2.68 -9.37
C GLY A 6 -10.31 -4.09 -9.96
N ILE A 7 -9.42 -4.97 -9.49
CA ILE A 7 -9.25 -6.33 -10.02
C ILE A 7 -10.35 -7.24 -9.47
N ASP A 8 -11.00 -7.99 -10.38
CA ASP A 8 -12.09 -8.90 -10.05
C ASP A 8 -11.58 -10.33 -9.82
N PHE A 9 -11.29 -10.65 -8.55
CA PHE A 9 -10.88 -12.00 -8.15
C PHE A 9 -12.06 -12.99 -8.00
N SER A 10 -13.31 -12.55 -8.08
CA SER A 10 -14.49 -13.44 -7.90
C SER A 10 -14.56 -14.57 -8.93
N LYS A 11 -13.98 -14.35 -10.12
CA LYS A 11 -13.93 -15.32 -11.23
C LYS A 11 -12.75 -16.29 -11.16
N HIS A 12 -11.88 -16.16 -10.15
CA HIS A 12 -10.74 -17.04 -9.98
C HIS A 12 -11.16 -18.35 -9.30
N GLU A 13 -10.37 -19.39 -9.47
CA GLU A 13 -10.44 -20.63 -8.70
C GLU A 13 -9.45 -20.57 -7.54
N VAL A 14 -9.79 -21.22 -6.43
CA VAL A 14 -8.87 -21.40 -5.29
C VAL A 14 -8.54 -22.89 -5.19
N HIS A 15 -7.26 -23.21 -5.38
CA HIS A 15 -6.72 -24.55 -5.17
C HIS A 15 -5.92 -24.56 -3.87
N VAL A 16 -6.18 -25.52 -2.99
CA VAL A 16 -5.51 -25.62 -1.68
C VAL A 16 -4.64 -26.87 -1.65
N ILE A 17 -3.35 -26.69 -1.33
CA ILE A 17 -2.38 -27.76 -1.14
C ILE A 17 -1.88 -27.69 0.31
N SER A 18 -1.98 -28.80 1.05
CA SER A 18 -1.55 -28.86 2.46
C SER A 18 -0.75 -30.13 2.71
N GLU A 19 0.56 -29.99 2.93
CA GLU A 19 1.49 -31.11 3.10
C GLU A 19 2.65 -30.71 4.03
N ASN A 20 2.97 -31.52 5.05
CA ASN A 20 4.21 -31.41 5.83
C ASN A 20 4.60 -29.98 6.30
N GLY A 21 3.64 -29.22 6.85
CA GLY A 21 3.91 -27.85 7.34
C GLY A 21 4.02 -26.80 6.22
N LEU A 22 3.59 -27.15 5.01
CA LEU A 22 3.36 -26.26 3.88
C LEU A 22 1.85 -26.16 3.65
N LEU A 23 1.34 -24.93 3.57
CA LEU A 23 -0.02 -24.64 3.13
C LEU A 23 0.04 -23.62 1.99
N VAL A 24 -0.44 -24.02 0.82
CA VAL A 24 -0.52 -23.16 -0.37
C VAL A 24 -1.96 -22.91 -0.73
N HIS A 25 -2.35 -21.64 -0.75
CA HIS A 25 -3.57 -21.20 -1.43
C HIS A 25 -3.18 -20.65 -2.80
N TYR A 26 -3.68 -21.28 -3.86
CA TYR A 26 -3.42 -20.85 -5.24
C TYR A 26 -4.71 -20.28 -5.84
N LEU A 27 -4.78 -18.95 -5.86
CA LEU A 27 -5.85 -18.19 -6.49
C LEU A 27 -5.47 -17.95 -7.95
N LYS A 28 -6.20 -18.53 -8.91
CA LYS A 28 -5.87 -18.40 -10.35
C LYS A 28 -7.09 -18.27 -11.22
N LYS A 29 -6.95 -17.56 -12.32
CA LYS A 29 -8.00 -17.53 -13.35
C LYS A 29 -8.13 -18.90 -14.04
N PRO A 30 -9.36 -19.39 -14.32
CA PRO A 30 -9.59 -20.64 -15.03
C PRO A 30 -8.89 -20.68 -16.39
N ASP A 31 -8.46 -21.88 -16.82
CA ASP A 31 -7.89 -22.14 -18.15
C ASP A 31 -6.66 -21.31 -18.55
N THR A 32 -6.02 -20.64 -17.59
CA THR A 32 -4.77 -19.90 -17.80
C THR A 32 -3.79 -20.10 -16.64
N VAL A 33 -2.52 -19.79 -16.91
CA VAL A 33 -1.44 -19.72 -15.91
C VAL A 33 -1.17 -18.29 -15.46
N CYS A 34 -1.69 -17.30 -16.19
CA CYS A 34 -1.60 -15.88 -15.85
C CYS A 34 -2.73 -15.48 -14.91
N ASP A 35 -2.61 -14.29 -14.33
CA ASP A 35 -3.59 -13.72 -13.42
C ASP A 35 -3.76 -14.63 -12.20
N ALA A 36 -2.64 -14.86 -11.52
CA ALA A 36 -2.60 -15.80 -10.42
C ALA A 36 -1.73 -15.33 -9.26
N ILE A 37 -2.15 -15.73 -8.05
CA ILE A 37 -1.47 -15.47 -6.79
C ILE A 37 -1.35 -16.79 -6.03
N LYS A 38 -0.15 -17.09 -5.55
CA LYS A 38 0.14 -18.19 -4.64
C LYS A 38 0.51 -17.62 -3.28
N TYR A 39 -0.23 -18.01 -2.26
CA TYR A 39 0.04 -17.70 -0.87
C TYR A 39 0.59 -18.94 -0.20
N ILE A 40 1.86 -18.90 0.15
CA ILE A 40 2.65 -20.04 0.60
C ILE A 40 3.00 -19.81 2.06
N ASN A 41 2.23 -20.42 2.95
CA ASN A 41 2.51 -20.45 4.38
C ASN A 41 3.44 -21.61 4.68
N THR A 42 4.53 -21.32 5.38
CA THR A 42 5.39 -22.36 5.94
C THR A 42 6.29 -21.77 7.02
N ASN A 43 6.60 -22.56 8.05
CA ASN A 43 7.55 -22.20 9.10
C ASN A 43 7.30 -20.82 9.74
N GLY A 44 6.04 -20.40 9.90
CA GLY A 44 5.66 -19.14 10.54
C GLY A 44 5.76 -17.90 9.66
N ILE A 45 6.08 -18.05 8.37
CA ILE A 45 6.10 -16.97 7.37
C ILE A 45 5.12 -17.24 6.25
N MET A 46 4.84 -16.20 5.47
CA MET A 46 4.15 -16.32 4.20
C MET A 46 5.00 -15.74 3.08
N ALA A 47 5.22 -16.53 2.03
CA ALA A 47 5.69 -16.04 0.75
C ALA A 47 4.50 -15.93 -0.22
N VAL A 48 4.40 -14.80 -0.91
CA VAL A 48 3.46 -14.58 -2.00
C VAL A 48 4.25 -14.51 -3.30
N THR A 49 3.75 -15.17 -4.33
CA THR A 49 4.33 -15.15 -5.68
C THR A 49 3.24 -15.26 -6.73
N GLY A 50 3.54 -14.88 -7.97
CA GLY A 50 2.61 -14.89 -9.10
C GLY A 50 2.76 -13.65 -9.96
N ASP A 51 1.70 -13.28 -10.68
CA ASP A 51 1.69 -12.12 -11.58
C ASP A 51 1.66 -10.78 -10.81
N TYR A 52 1.35 -10.83 -9.52
CA TYR A 52 1.16 -9.68 -8.63
C TYR A 52 2.39 -9.36 -7.77
N GLY A 53 3.56 -9.76 -8.27
CA GLY A 53 4.84 -9.59 -7.59
C GLY A 53 5.15 -10.71 -6.61
N ASN A 54 6.30 -10.56 -5.94
CA ASN A 54 6.75 -11.47 -4.90
C ASN A 54 6.78 -10.70 -3.58
N TRP A 55 6.28 -11.27 -2.49
CA TRP A 55 6.20 -10.60 -1.19
C TRP A 55 6.48 -11.59 -0.06
N ILE A 56 7.25 -11.19 0.95
CA ILE A 56 7.55 -12.05 2.10
C ILE A 56 7.09 -11.37 3.38
N PHE A 57 6.19 -12.02 4.11
CA PHE A 57 5.62 -11.52 5.36
C PHE A 57 6.09 -12.36 6.55
N CYS A 58 6.34 -11.72 7.69
CA CYS A 58 6.81 -12.38 8.92
C CYS A 58 5.71 -13.17 9.68
N ARG A 59 4.56 -13.39 9.03
CA ARG A 59 3.40 -14.10 9.58
C ARG A 59 2.71 -14.85 8.46
N GLU A 60 2.19 -16.02 8.81
CA GLU A 60 1.31 -16.81 7.96
C GLU A 60 -0.07 -16.16 7.84
N PHE A 61 -0.65 -16.23 6.64
CA PHE A 61 -2.03 -15.82 6.39
C PHE A 61 -2.95 -17.03 6.36
N HIS A 62 -3.87 -17.10 7.29
CA HIS A 62 -4.88 -18.15 7.32
C HIS A 62 -6.23 -17.49 7.01
N PRO A 63 -6.78 -17.63 5.78
CA PRO A 63 -8.03 -16.98 5.44
C PRO A 63 -9.13 -17.42 6.40
N ASP A 64 -9.96 -16.47 6.82
CA ASP A 64 -11.03 -16.71 7.77
C ASP A 64 -12.31 -15.96 7.35
N ALA A 65 -13.47 -16.48 7.73
CA ALA A 65 -14.76 -15.91 7.34
C ALA A 65 -15.11 -14.60 8.07
N LYS A 66 -14.40 -14.24 9.15
CA LYS A 66 -14.77 -13.16 10.06
C LYS A 66 -14.03 -11.86 9.79
N THR A 67 -12.86 -11.94 9.18
CA THR A 67 -11.95 -10.82 9.01
C THR A 67 -11.76 -10.48 7.54
N ASN A 68 -11.27 -9.27 7.32
CA ASN A 68 -10.73 -8.80 6.05
C ASN A 68 -9.29 -8.34 6.33
N VAL A 69 -8.51 -8.19 5.28
CA VAL A 69 -7.16 -7.65 5.34
C VAL A 69 -7.15 -6.24 5.89
N SER A 70 -6.32 -6.03 6.91
CA SER A 70 -5.90 -4.70 7.34
C SER A 70 -4.59 -4.32 6.64
N ASP A 71 -4.66 -3.32 5.76
CA ASP A 71 -3.52 -2.90 4.92
C ASP A 71 -2.31 -2.55 5.79
N GLY A 72 -2.53 -1.78 6.87
CA GLY A 72 -1.46 -1.36 7.77
C GLY A 72 -0.84 -2.51 8.57
N TYR A 73 -1.66 -3.48 9.02
CA TYR A 73 -1.16 -4.65 9.73
C TYR A 73 -0.26 -5.51 8.83
N TRP A 74 -0.72 -5.82 7.62
CA TRP A 74 0.06 -6.67 6.71
C TRP A 74 1.27 -5.94 6.14
N PHE A 75 1.19 -4.62 5.94
CA PHE A 75 2.34 -3.82 5.57
C PHE A 75 3.41 -3.80 6.66
N GLU A 76 3.01 -3.72 7.94
CA GLU A 76 3.94 -3.90 9.07
C GLU A 76 4.62 -5.28 9.01
N LYS A 77 3.88 -6.36 8.72
CA LYS A 77 4.45 -7.71 8.64
C LYS A 77 5.37 -7.90 7.43
N LEU A 78 5.12 -7.20 6.33
CA LEU A 78 6.03 -7.12 5.19
C LEU A 78 7.35 -6.46 5.60
N ARG A 79 7.28 -5.27 6.23
CA ARG A 79 8.47 -4.50 6.63
C ARG A 79 9.35 -5.19 7.66
N VAL A 80 8.79 -6.05 8.51
CA VAL A 80 9.55 -6.80 9.52
C VAL A 80 10.34 -7.96 8.90
N ALA A 81 9.76 -8.68 7.93
CA ALA A 81 10.41 -9.85 7.32
C ALA A 81 11.31 -9.51 6.13
N SER A 82 11.11 -8.35 5.49
CA SER A 82 11.63 -8.09 4.17
C SER A 82 12.17 -6.68 4.04
N SER A 83 13.25 -6.52 3.27
CA SER A 83 13.73 -5.21 2.81
C SER A 83 12.94 -4.68 1.61
N GLN A 84 11.89 -5.38 1.19
CA GLN A 84 11.02 -4.93 0.11
C GLN A 84 10.27 -3.67 0.51
N VAL A 85 10.30 -2.68 -0.38
CA VAL A 85 9.53 -1.45 -0.24
C VAL A 85 8.13 -1.75 -0.79
N GLY A 86 7.13 -1.80 0.08
CA GLY A 86 5.72 -2.03 -0.29
C GLY A 86 4.90 -0.75 -0.43
N ASP A 87 5.56 0.40 -0.32
CA ASP A 87 4.99 1.72 -0.56
C ASP A 87 5.77 2.44 -1.68
N GLU A 88 5.20 3.51 -2.19
CA GLU A 88 5.79 4.37 -3.20
C GLU A 88 5.31 5.81 -2.97
N PHE A 89 6.08 6.77 -3.48
CA PHE A 89 5.70 8.17 -3.44
C PHE A 89 4.35 8.40 -4.14
N ASP A 90 3.47 9.15 -3.49
CA ASP A 90 2.16 9.52 -4.00
C ASP A 90 2.17 11.00 -4.37
N SER A 91 2.43 11.30 -5.64
CA SER A 91 2.52 12.67 -6.15
C SER A 91 1.20 13.43 -6.01
N GLU A 92 0.06 12.77 -6.26
CA GLU A 92 -1.25 13.40 -6.17
C GLU A 92 -1.59 13.76 -4.74
N ARG A 93 -1.42 12.82 -3.81
CA ARG A 93 -1.70 13.10 -2.39
C ARG A 93 -0.71 14.11 -1.81
N THR A 94 0.56 14.06 -2.22
CA THR A 94 1.55 15.05 -1.81
C THR A 94 1.19 16.43 -2.32
N LYS A 95 0.76 16.53 -3.58
CA LYS A 95 0.25 17.78 -4.17
C LYS A 95 -0.93 18.33 -3.36
N GLU A 96 -1.90 17.50 -3.00
CA GLU A 96 -3.04 17.93 -2.17
C GLU A 96 -2.59 18.48 -0.81
N GLU A 97 -1.61 17.86 -0.15
CA GLU A 97 -1.07 18.37 1.13
C GLU A 97 -0.31 19.70 0.96
N ILE A 98 0.45 19.86 -0.13
CA ILE A 98 1.10 21.13 -0.47
C ILE A 98 0.04 22.23 -0.68
N GLU A 99 -0.98 21.95 -1.49
CA GLU A 99 -2.06 22.91 -1.77
C GLU A 99 -2.82 23.28 -0.49
N LYS A 100 -3.09 22.34 0.42
CA LYS A 100 -3.68 22.64 1.74
C LYS A 100 -2.79 23.56 2.57
N GLY A 101 -1.48 23.34 2.57
CA GLY A 101 -0.52 24.20 3.25
C GLY A 101 -0.55 25.64 2.72
N ILE A 102 -0.53 25.81 1.40
CA ILE A 102 -0.64 27.12 0.74
C ILE A 102 -1.98 27.79 1.06
N ASN A 103 -3.08 27.03 1.02
CA ASN A 103 -4.46 27.50 1.22
C ASN A 103 -4.84 27.71 2.70
N GLY A 104 -3.89 28.12 3.54
CA GLY A 104 -4.12 28.49 4.93
C GLY A 104 -3.53 27.54 5.97
N GLY A 105 -3.18 26.31 5.61
CA GLY A 105 -2.60 25.34 6.54
C GLY A 105 -1.31 25.82 7.20
N LEU A 106 -0.44 26.54 6.46
CA LEU A 106 0.78 27.15 7.02
C LEU A 106 0.47 28.23 8.07
N VAL A 107 -0.60 29.00 7.88
CA VAL A 107 -1.05 30.03 8.84
C VAL A 107 -1.61 29.38 10.09
N GLU A 108 -2.43 28.33 9.92
CA GLU A 108 -2.98 27.53 11.02
C GLU A 108 -1.88 26.86 11.85
N TYR A 109 -0.82 26.40 11.18
CA TYR A 109 0.37 25.86 11.82
C TYR A 109 1.18 26.91 12.61
N GLY A 110 0.91 28.20 12.39
CA GLY A 110 1.46 29.30 13.16
C GLY A 110 2.56 30.11 12.45
N PHE A 111 2.83 29.86 11.17
CA PHE A 111 3.76 30.69 10.40
C PHE A 111 3.19 32.09 10.16
N LYS A 112 4.02 33.13 10.34
CA LYS A 112 3.65 34.55 10.19
C LYS A 112 4.83 35.37 9.67
N GLY A 113 4.53 36.52 9.06
CA GLY A 113 5.54 37.46 8.53
C GLY A 113 6.49 36.79 7.55
N ASP A 114 7.78 37.15 7.60
CA ASP A 114 8.83 36.63 6.71
C ASP A 114 8.91 35.09 6.70
N LYS A 115 8.58 34.41 7.80
CA LYS A 115 8.57 32.94 7.84
C LYS A 115 7.43 32.35 7.02
N LEU A 116 6.26 33.00 7.04
CA LEU A 116 5.13 32.57 6.23
C LEU A 116 5.43 32.79 4.75
N GLU A 117 6.00 33.93 4.38
CA GLU A 117 6.37 34.23 2.99
C GLU A 117 7.35 33.19 2.45
N LYS A 118 8.42 32.89 3.20
CA LYS A 118 9.39 31.84 2.82
C LYS A 118 8.78 30.45 2.75
N ALA A 119 7.87 30.11 3.67
CA ALA A 119 7.18 28.83 3.65
C ALA A 119 6.27 28.69 2.41
N LEU A 120 5.58 29.77 2.02
CA LEU A 120 4.75 29.81 0.82
C LEU A 120 5.60 29.69 -0.45
N GLU A 121 6.73 30.41 -0.54
CA GLU A 121 7.68 30.28 -1.66
C GLU A 121 8.20 28.85 -1.79
N TYR A 122 8.60 28.24 -0.67
CA TYR A 122 9.06 26.84 -0.65
C TYR A 122 7.95 25.86 -1.06
N PHE A 123 6.73 26.00 -0.54
CA PHE A 123 5.60 25.15 -0.92
C PHE A 123 5.23 25.32 -2.41
N GLN A 124 5.30 26.54 -2.94
CA GLN A 124 5.07 26.79 -4.37
C GLN A 124 6.12 26.07 -5.22
N GLY A 125 7.39 26.14 -4.85
CA GLY A 125 8.44 25.40 -5.54
C GLY A 125 8.27 23.88 -5.42
N CYS A 126 7.81 23.37 -4.26
CA CYS A 126 7.45 21.96 -4.13
C CYS A 126 6.34 21.56 -5.10
N LEU A 127 5.32 22.42 -5.27
CA LEU A 127 4.21 22.19 -6.18
C LEU A 127 4.67 22.10 -7.65
N ASP A 128 5.67 22.89 -8.03
CA ASP A 128 6.22 22.90 -9.39
C ASP A 128 6.98 21.60 -9.71
N HIS A 129 7.49 20.89 -8.69
CA HIS A 129 8.31 19.67 -8.87
C HIS A 129 7.58 18.35 -8.56
N VAL A 130 6.46 18.39 -7.82
CA VAL A 130 5.78 17.20 -7.27
C VAL A 130 5.32 16.19 -8.33
N GLN A 131 5.14 16.64 -9.57
CA GLN A 131 4.65 15.83 -10.69
C GLN A 131 5.76 15.22 -11.56
N TYR A 132 7.03 15.58 -11.35
CA TYR A 132 8.11 15.11 -12.24
C TYR A 132 8.54 13.67 -11.93
N SER A 133 9.05 13.42 -10.73
CA SER A 133 9.37 12.07 -10.23
C SER A 133 9.63 12.15 -8.73
N GLU A 134 9.62 11.00 -8.05
CA GLU A 134 10.03 10.92 -6.64
C GLU A 134 11.45 11.47 -6.44
N PHE A 135 12.38 11.16 -7.36
CA PHE A 135 13.76 11.61 -7.26
C PHE A 135 13.90 13.13 -7.37
N GLU A 136 13.30 13.72 -8.41
CA GLU A 136 13.32 15.17 -8.64
C GLU A 136 12.64 15.92 -7.48
N TYR A 137 11.48 15.42 -7.04
CA TYR A 137 10.75 16.01 -5.93
C TYR A 137 11.56 15.96 -4.63
N THR A 138 12.13 14.80 -4.30
CA THR A 138 12.94 14.62 -3.09
C THR A 138 14.18 15.51 -3.12
N ALA A 139 14.84 15.61 -4.27
CA ALA A 139 16.02 16.48 -4.42
C ALA A 139 15.66 17.94 -4.11
N TYR A 140 14.61 18.47 -4.74
CA TYR A 140 14.16 19.84 -4.49
C TYR A 140 13.72 20.04 -3.02
N ALA A 141 12.80 19.20 -2.54
CA ALA A 141 12.14 19.37 -1.26
C ALA A 141 13.15 19.40 -0.09
N PHE A 142 14.18 18.56 -0.11
CA PHE A 142 15.16 18.51 0.96
C PHE A 142 16.32 19.52 0.79
N GLN A 143 16.66 19.94 -0.45
CA GLN A 143 17.73 20.91 -0.68
C GLN A 143 17.29 22.35 -0.42
N GLU A 144 16.07 22.69 -0.82
CA GLU A 144 15.51 24.04 -0.71
C GLU A 144 14.69 24.24 0.58
N MET A 145 14.68 23.24 1.47
CA MET A 145 13.95 23.29 2.75
C MET A 145 14.39 24.51 3.58
N PRO A 146 13.47 25.39 4.01
CA PRO A 146 13.82 26.52 4.86
C PRO A 146 14.46 26.05 6.17
N GLY A 147 15.54 26.69 6.62
CA GLY A 147 16.27 26.26 7.82
C GLY A 147 15.49 26.32 9.15
N PHE A 148 14.25 26.83 9.14
CA PHE A 148 13.34 26.82 10.29
C PHE A 148 12.30 25.70 10.23
N PHE A 149 12.34 24.85 9.20
CA PHE A 149 11.53 23.65 9.10
C PHE A 149 12.23 22.45 9.76
N ASP A 150 11.44 21.54 10.30
CA ASP A 150 11.86 20.16 10.52
C ASP A 150 11.66 19.36 9.23
N SER A 151 12.45 18.31 9.04
CA SER A 151 12.25 17.28 8.02
C SER A 151 10.83 16.71 8.01
N GLU A 152 10.15 16.61 9.16
CA GLU A 152 8.74 16.16 9.23
C GLU A 152 7.75 17.16 8.60
N MET A 153 8.17 18.40 8.36
CA MET A 153 7.36 19.43 7.70
C MET A 153 7.45 19.36 6.17
N VAL A 154 8.34 18.53 5.62
CA VAL A 154 8.44 18.29 4.19
C VAL A 154 7.24 17.44 3.76
N PRO A 155 6.35 17.95 2.88
CA PRO A 155 5.23 17.15 2.40
C PRO A 155 5.77 15.94 1.64
N PHE A 156 5.48 14.73 2.10
CA PHE A 156 5.92 13.52 1.42
C PHE A 156 4.93 12.39 1.69
N CYS A 157 3.87 12.34 0.89
CA CYS A 157 2.87 11.29 1.02
C CYS A 157 3.33 10.03 0.32
N LYS A 158 2.99 8.90 0.94
CA LYS A 158 3.16 7.58 0.36
C LYS A 158 1.83 6.87 0.20
N ARG A 159 1.79 5.97 -0.77
CA ARG A 159 0.73 4.99 -0.96
C ARG A 159 1.31 3.59 -1.03
N TYR A 160 0.51 2.58 -0.72
CA TYR A 160 0.92 1.21 -0.95
C TYR A 160 1.03 0.92 -2.44
N GLN A 161 1.99 0.09 -2.83
CA GLN A 161 2.16 -0.31 -4.22
C GLN A 161 0.92 -1.05 -4.73
N TYR A 162 0.54 -0.76 -5.97
CA TYR A 162 -0.65 -1.32 -6.60
C TYR A 162 -0.68 -2.86 -6.54
N TRP A 163 0.45 -3.52 -6.81
CA TRP A 163 0.53 -4.98 -6.80
C TRP A 163 0.43 -5.59 -5.40
N LEU A 164 0.90 -4.88 -4.36
CA LEU A 164 0.68 -5.30 -2.98
C LEU A 164 -0.81 -5.19 -2.59
N LEU A 165 -1.48 -4.13 -3.07
CA LEU A 165 -2.92 -3.97 -2.88
C LEU A 165 -3.72 -5.08 -3.57
N ALA A 166 -3.27 -5.57 -4.73
CA ALA A 166 -3.91 -6.70 -5.42
C ALA A 166 -3.79 -8.00 -4.62
N VAL A 167 -2.64 -8.23 -3.97
CA VAL A 167 -2.43 -9.34 -3.02
C VAL A 167 -3.41 -9.24 -1.84
N TYR A 168 -3.68 -8.05 -1.34
CA TYR A 168 -4.68 -7.83 -0.28
C TYR A 168 -6.11 -8.06 -0.75
N ASP A 169 -6.44 -7.65 -1.98
CA ASP A 169 -7.75 -7.92 -2.58
C ASP A 169 -7.96 -9.43 -2.78
N GLY A 170 -6.94 -10.18 -3.20
CA GLY A 170 -7.01 -11.64 -3.33
C GLY A 170 -7.15 -12.38 -1.99
N PHE A 171 -6.56 -11.88 -0.91
CA PHE A 171 -6.85 -12.37 0.45
C PHE A 171 -8.30 -12.15 0.84
N ASP A 172 -8.81 -10.94 0.66
CA ASP A 172 -10.19 -10.59 0.99
C ASP A 172 -11.19 -11.47 0.23
N GLU A 173 -10.90 -11.78 -1.04
CA GLU A 173 -11.70 -12.70 -1.85
C GLU A 173 -11.76 -14.11 -1.24
N MET A 174 -10.62 -14.67 -0.79
CA MET A 174 -10.62 -15.98 -0.15
C MET A 174 -11.40 -15.99 1.17
N CYS A 175 -11.24 -14.95 2.00
CA CYS A 175 -12.02 -14.77 3.22
C CYS A 175 -13.53 -14.65 2.92
N ASN A 176 -13.89 -13.96 1.83
CA ASN A 176 -15.28 -13.81 1.40
C ASN A 176 -15.91 -15.14 1.00
N ARG A 177 -15.21 -15.98 0.22
CA ARG A 177 -15.71 -17.32 -0.15
C ARG A 177 -16.01 -18.21 1.05
N LEU A 178 -15.14 -18.16 2.07
CA LEU A 178 -15.38 -18.89 3.31
C LEU A 178 -16.65 -18.40 3.99
N ARG A 179 -16.84 -17.07 4.06
CA ARG A 179 -18.04 -16.47 4.62
C ARG A 179 -19.31 -16.88 3.88
N GLU A 180 -19.29 -16.88 2.56
CA GLU A 180 -20.42 -17.32 1.73
C GLU A 180 -20.72 -18.82 1.92
N SER A 181 -19.70 -19.65 2.10
CA SER A 181 -19.88 -21.08 2.38
C SER A 181 -20.43 -21.38 3.78
N GLU A 182 -20.24 -20.47 4.74
CA GLU A 182 -20.77 -20.57 6.11
C GLU A 182 -22.23 -20.09 6.23
N VAL A 183 -22.77 -19.38 5.24
CA VAL A 183 -24.19 -19.02 5.18
C VAL A 183 -24.97 -20.23 4.66
N PRO A 184 -25.83 -20.88 5.47
CA PRO A 184 -26.65 -21.96 4.97
C PRO A 184 -27.55 -21.41 3.86
N ASN A 185 -27.56 -22.08 2.69
CA ASN A 185 -28.58 -21.84 1.67
C ASN A 185 -29.96 -21.93 2.34
N GLY A 186 -30.61 -20.78 2.52
CA GLY A 186 -31.97 -20.67 3.05
C GLY A 186 -33.01 -21.19 2.06
#